data_AF-K0RAQ4-F1
#
_entry.id   AF-K0RAQ4-F1
#
_cell.length_a   1.000
_cell.length_b   1.000
_cell.length_c   1.000
_cell.angle_alpha   90.00
_cell.angle_beta   90.00
_cell.angle_gamma   90.00
#
_symmetry.space_group_name_H-M   'P 1'
#
loop_
_entity.id
_entity.type
_entity.pdbx_description
1 polymer ?
#
loop_
_entity_poly.entity_id
_entity_poly.type
_entity_poly.pdbx_seq_one_letter_code
_entity_poly.pdbx_strand_id
1 'polypeptide(L)'
;MTATNGGGRDHLTSNARSRRSNVKNGRPEGFDDSKVYEIVSDSADSRAARSAMRKKRIRRARKRKSKSNNAALCCLSVGIFVTYALICVGESSRRTSSQLDVAFDLIDDYYELQKRKQQVHSDESTDDRVDAKKPNASMSGIPRGIWPVSIRNEDGAFETIKHPGFDDGSVELSVPRFWAEDPVAIHQNKLMTRERALSIGTCITKDQSTGSNNRGDKCPLNERTIFIAIASYRDWQCRDTVTSIFTRAQHPERLRVAVVDQIIDGDGSCDVPFSPCSEDPEQPLCKYKDQIDVFQMDAELAVGPVFARHIGHRLYRGEYYSTQSDAHVSFVADWDVSIIDQMEATRDEMAVLSTYLTDVVGSISPSGKSLRNTRPIMCNTEYEGGVQGKHLRHLSQPEGVPDIRGSPQLQPYWAAGYSFSRGHFIATVPYDLYQPMIFQGEEMSIGLRGFTIGYDFFAPEKSVCFHHYAKGENAEKRNKVHHFWEHSDKYAGTGIKAMKRVLGIVHMNPEVDPSEWNHAEEERYGLGGVRNTSKFYEVFGIDVVNKKTQRHLCQFVRGRMHKMFLKHLRPDGMGIDYDQIDFKWVDPRPNDP
;
A
#
# COMPACT_ATOMS: atom_id res chain seq x y z
N MET A 1 -6.81 69.05 7.82
CA MET A 1 -5.68 69.84 8.36
C MET A 1 -4.44 69.42 7.58
N THR A 2 -3.66 70.40 7.12
CA THR A 2 -2.71 70.26 6.00
C THR A 2 -1.28 69.96 6.44
N ALA A 3 -0.53 69.34 5.52
CA ALA A 3 0.89 69.00 5.69
C ALA A 3 1.82 70.20 5.47
N THR A 4 3.03 70.14 6.06
CA THR A 4 4.21 70.89 5.60
C THR A 4 5.51 70.09 5.85
N ASN A 5 6.49 70.33 4.97
CA ASN A 5 7.81 69.68 4.97
C ASN A 5 8.83 70.39 5.87
N GLY A 6 9.80 69.61 6.37
CA GLY A 6 11.20 69.81 5.96
C GLY A 6 12.15 70.68 6.81
N GLY A 7 13.32 70.10 7.11
CA GLY A 7 14.61 70.80 6.97
C GLY A 7 15.28 71.35 8.25
N GLY A 8 16.46 70.82 8.56
CA GLY A 8 17.42 71.41 9.51
C GLY A 8 18.78 70.69 9.43
N ARG A 9 19.86 71.44 9.20
CA ARG A 9 21.25 70.97 9.14
C ARG A 9 22.07 71.54 10.32
N ASP A 10 23.37 71.20 10.32
CA ASP A 10 24.49 71.91 10.98
C ASP A 10 24.73 71.55 12.46
N HIS A 11 25.98 71.48 12.98
CA HIS A 11 27.32 71.71 12.41
C HIS A 11 28.43 71.04 13.29
N LEU A 12 29.60 70.72 12.72
CA LEU A 12 31.02 70.90 13.20
C LEU A 12 31.40 70.58 14.69
N THR A 13 32.60 70.13 15.11
CA THR A 13 33.94 69.88 14.49
C THR A 13 34.92 69.15 15.45
N SER A 14 35.94 68.45 14.88
CA SER A 14 37.26 68.13 15.49
C SER A 14 37.27 67.13 16.68
N ASN A 15 38.30 66.34 17.03
CA ASN A 15 39.70 66.10 16.62
C ASN A 15 40.11 64.69 17.16
N ALA A 16 41.19 63.97 16.80
CA ALA A 16 42.18 64.01 15.71
C ALA A 16 43.02 62.69 15.72
N ARG A 17 43.87 62.50 14.68
CA ARG A 17 44.93 61.46 14.51
C ARG A 17 44.46 60.01 14.24
N SER A 18 45.11 59.18 13.42
CA SER A 18 46.03 59.28 12.26
C SER A 18 46.78 57.94 12.18
N ARG A 19 46.60 57.21 11.07
CA ARG A 19 47.69 56.65 10.25
C ARG A 19 47.13 56.19 8.90
N ARG A 20 47.74 56.66 7.81
CA ARG A 20 47.41 56.36 6.40
C ARG A 20 48.61 55.71 5.72
N SER A 21 48.36 54.69 4.90
CA SER A 21 49.05 54.39 3.61
C SER A 21 48.57 53.03 3.09
N ASN A 22 48.50 52.73 1.77
CA ASN A 22 48.17 53.56 0.61
C ASN A 22 47.74 52.62 -0.56
N VAL A 23 46.52 52.81 -1.08
CA VAL A 23 46.19 53.09 -2.51
C VAL A 23 46.73 52.17 -3.64
N LYS A 24 45.80 51.44 -4.32
CA LYS A 24 45.47 51.45 -5.79
C LYS A 24 44.53 50.24 -6.10
N ASN A 25 43.25 50.42 -6.42
CA ASN A 25 42.62 50.79 -7.71
C ASN A 25 42.48 49.63 -8.73
N GLY A 26 41.24 49.23 -9.07
CA GLY A 26 40.90 48.68 -10.40
C GLY A 26 39.90 47.53 -10.51
N ARG A 27 38.60 47.86 -10.64
CA ARG A 27 37.44 47.11 -11.24
C ARG A 27 37.14 45.62 -10.87
N PRO A 28 35.86 45.24 -10.71
CA PRO A 28 35.43 43.84 -10.62
C PRO A 28 34.95 43.28 -11.98
N GLU A 29 35.39 42.07 -12.32
CA GLU A 29 34.78 41.20 -13.32
C GLU A 29 34.76 39.76 -12.77
N GLY A 30 33.72 38.97 -13.12
CA GLY A 30 33.62 37.56 -12.74
C GLY A 30 32.88 37.27 -11.42
N PHE A 31 31.57 37.10 -11.50
CA PHE A 31 30.84 36.23 -10.57
C PHE A 31 30.94 34.80 -11.13
N ASP A 32 31.53 33.88 -10.36
CA ASP A 32 31.61 32.45 -10.67
C ASP A 32 30.54 31.72 -9.85
N ASP A 33 29.40 31.42 -10.49
CA ASP A 33 28.31 30.65 -9.89
C ASP A 33 28.61 29.15 -9.95
N SER A 34 29.46 28.69 -9.02
CA SER A 34 29.79 27.27 -8.82
C SER A 34 29.61 26.83 -7.35
N LYS A 35 28.39 27.00 -6.82
CA LYS A 35 27.93 26.33 -5.58
C LYS A 35 26.68 25.49 -5.82
N VAL A 36 26.92 24.33 -6.43
CA VAL A 36 25.95 23.27 -6.68
C VAL A 36 25.55 22.58 -5.37
N TYR A 37 24.24 22.33 -5.25
CA TYR A 37 23.53 21.40 -4.37
C TYR A 37 24.37 20.40 -3.55
N GLU A 38 24.39 20.57 -2.23
CA GLU A 38 24.81 19.52 -1.28
C GLU A 38 23.57 18.86 -0.63
N ILE A 39 22.99 17.86 -1.31
CA ILE A 39 22.00 16.97 -0.70
C ILE A 39 22.76 15.86 0.03
N VAL A 40 22.45 15.67 1.33
CA VAL A 40 23.21 14.81 2.23
C VAL A 40 23.17 13.33 1.80
N SER A 41 24.21 12.90 1.10
CA SER A 41 24.50 11.47 0.91
C SER A 41 25.32 10.95 2.10
N ASP A 42 24.90 9.82 2.68
CA ASP A 42 25.46 9.33 3.94
C ASP A 42 26.86 8.72 3.75
N SER A 43 27.89 9.51 4.07
CA SER A 43 29.29 9.30 3.66
C SER A 43 29.94 8.03 4.21
N ALA A 44 30.99 7.55 3.54
CA ALA A 44 31.67 6.31 3.90
C ALA A 44 32.24 6.30 5.33
N ASP A 45 32.72 7.45 5.82
CA ASP A 45 33.25 7.60 7.18
C ASP A 45 32.16 7.46 8.26
N SER A 46 30.93 7.90 7.99
CA SER A 46 29.80 7.73 8.90
C SER A 46 29.45 6.23 9.10
N ARG A 47 29.67 5.41 8.07
CA ARG A 47 29.49 3.95 8.08
C ARG A 47 30.67 3.26 8.78
N ALA A 48 31.90 3.74 8.55
CA ALA A 48 33.09 3.26 9.24
C ALA A 48 33.01 3.47 10.76
N ALA A 49 32.61 4.68 11.21
CA ALA A 49 32.40 5.01 12.62
C ALA A 49 31.32 4.14 13.28
N ARG A 50 30.17 3.95 12.61
CA ARG A 50 29.09 3.07 13.11
C ARG A 50 29.51 1.60 13.16
N SER A 51 30.28 1.12 12.19
CA SER A 51 30.88 -0.23 12.19
C SER A 51 31.89 -0.41 13.33
N ALA A 52 32.75 0.58 13.58
CA ALA A 52 33.69 0.58 14.70
C ALA A 52 32.97 0.54 16.06
N MET A 53 31.90 1.32 16.24
CA MET A 53 31.07 1.27 17.45
C MET A 53 30.36 -0.07 17.63
N ARG A 54 29.84 -0.68 16.55
CA ARG A 54 29.26 -2.04 16.57
C ARG A 54 30.29 -3.09 16.97
N LYS A 55 31.51 -3.05 16.42
CA LYS A 55 32.64 -3.92 16.81
C LYS A 55 33.07 -3.70 18.27
N LYS A 56 33.04 -2.45 18.77
CA LYS A 56 33.34 -2.11 20.18
C LYS A 56 32.26 -2.62 21.15
N ARG A 57 30.97 -2.55 20.78
CA ARG A 57 29.86 -3.19 21.51
C ARG A 57 29.99 -4.72 21.55
N ILE A 58 30.29 -5.37 20.42
CA ILE A 58 30.48 -6.83 20.34
C ILE A 58 31.71 -7.29 21.17
N ARG A 59 32.83 -6.55 21.13
CA ARG A 59 33.99 -6.84 22.00
C ARG A 59 33.65 -6.70 23.49
N ARG A 60 32.86 -5.70 23.90
CA ARG A 60 32.37 -5.56 25.30
C ARG A 60 31.43 -6.71 25.71
N ALA A 61 30.55 -7.15 24.82
CA ALA A 61 29.67 -8.31 25.06
C ALA A 61 30.48 -9.62 25.20
N ARG A 62 31.45 -9.86 24.32
CA ARG A 62 32.35 -11.04 24.43
C ARG A 62 33.21 -11.00 25.69
N LYS A 63 33.72 -9.83 26.12
CA LYS A 63 34.51 -9.71 27.36
C LYS A 63 33.68 -9.92 28.64
N ARG A 64 32.34 -9.78 28.59
CA ARG A 64 31.41 -10.18 29.67
C ARG A 64 31.06 -11.68 29.68
N LYS A 65 31.35 -12.42 28.61
CA LYS A 65 31.06 -13.87 28.50
C LYS A 65 32.25 -14.78 28.87
N SER A 66 33.33 -14.20 29.40
CA SER A 66 34.55 -14.91 29.82
C SER A 66 34.80 -14.75 31.32
N LYS A 67 33.94 -15.40 32.13
CA LYS A 67 34.16 -15.74 33.55
C LYS A 67 33.02 -16.63 34.08
N SER A 68 33.09 -17.91 33.77
CA SER A 68 32.48 -19.01 34.55
C SER A 68 33.11 -20.33 34.09
N ASN A 69 33.47 -21.21 35.02
CA ASN A 69 34.34 -22.36 34.74
C ASN A 69 33.54 -23.62 34.37
N ASN A 70 34.00 -24.33 33.34
CA ASN A 70 33.54 -25.69 33.04
C ASN A 70 34.28 -26.71 33.94
N ALA A 71 33.61 -27.20 34.97
CA ALA A 71 34.05 -28.39 35.72
C ALA A 71 32.92 -29.21 36.38
N ALA A 72 31.65 -28.82 36.23
CA ALA A 72 30.52 -29.42 36.95
C ALA A 72 29.37 -29.94 36.06
N LEU A 73 29.52 -29.95 34.73
CA LEU A 73 28.43 -30.22 33.78
C LEU A 73 28.38 -31.64 33.17
N CYS A 74 29.30 -32.54 33.54
CA CYS A 74 29.30 -33.92 33.03
C CYS A 74 28.56 -34.95 33.91
N CYS A 75 28.21 -34.61 35.16
CA CYS A 75 27.51 -35.54 36.07
C CYS A 75 25.99 -35.28 36.19
N LEU A 76 25.48 -34.18 35.61
CA LEU A 76 24.06 -33.80 35.68
C LEU A 76 23.21 -34.28 34.49
N SER A 77 23.84 -34.66 33.37
CA SER A 77 23.17 -35.10 32.15
C SER A 77 22.62 -36.53 32.22
N VAL A 78 23.19 -37.40 33.06
CA VAL A 78 22.72 -38.79 33.22
C VAL A 78 21.54 -38.88 34.19
N GLY A 79 21.53 -38.08 35.26
CA GLY A 79 20.44 -38.09 36.25
C GLY A 79 19.09 -37.61 35.68
N ILE A 80 19.09 -36.54 34.88
CA ILE A 80 17.86 -35.94 34.34
C ILE A 80 17.13 -36.87 33.37
N PHE A 81 17.86 -37.66 32.57
CA PHE A 81 17.27 -38.61 31.61
C PHE A 81 16.53 -39.77 32.29
N VAL A 82 17.06 -40.28 33.42
CA VAL A 82 16.41 -41.35 34.19
C VAL A 82 15.14 -40.84 34.88
N THR A 83 15.14 -39.62 35.41
CA THR A 83 13.94 -39.01 36.01
C THR A 83 12.86 -38.72 34.97
N TYR A 84 13.22 -38.26 33.77
CA TYR A 84 12.27 -38.01 32.69
C TYR A 84 11.59 -39.31 32.21
N ALA A 85 12.36 -40.39 32.03
CA ALA A 85 11.81 -41.69 31.62
C ALA A 85 10.81 -42.25 32.65
N LEU A 86 11.08 -42.10 33.95
CA LEU A 86 10.18 -42.55 35.01
C LEU A 86 8.91 -41.70 35.14
N ILE A 87 8.99 -40.39 34.86
CA ILE A 87 7.80 -39.51 34.81
C ILE A 87 6.92 -39.85 33.60
N CYS A 88 7.52 -40.07 32.42
CA CYS A 88 6.76 -40.44 31.21
C CYS A 88 6.05 -41.80 31.32
N VAL A 89 6.60 -42.76 32.08
CA VAL A 89 5.91 -44.04 32.37
C VAL A 89 4.85 -43.88 33.47
N GLY A 90 5.02 -42.92 34.40
CA GLY A 90 4.06 -42.63 35.47
C GLY A 90 2.81 -41.86 35.04
N GLU A 91 2.92 -40.93 34.08
CA GLU A 91 1.78 -40.07 33.66
C GLU A 91 0.85 -40.73 32.63
N SER A 92 1.27 -41.81 31.97
CA SER A 92 0.43 -42.55 30.99
C SER A 92 -0.74 -43.35 31.63
N SER A 93 -0.96 -43.23 32.94
CA SER A 93 -1.99 -43.98 33.69
C SER A 93 -3.08 -43.09 34.30
N ARG A 94 -2.98 -41.75 34.25
CA ARG A 94 -3.98 -40.83 34.85
C ARG A 94 -4.17 -39.52 34.08
N ARG A 95 -4.91 -39.56 32.97
CA ARG A 95 -5.70 -38.43 32.42
C ARG A 95 -6.54 -38.86 31.21
N THR A 96 -7.79 -39.25 31.48
CA THR A 96 -8.91 -39.26 30.53
C THR A 96 -10.05 -38.43 31.15
N SER A 97 -10.98 -37.93 30.33
CA SER A 97 -12.16 -37.13 30.75
C SER A 97 -11.97 -35.63 31.05
N SER A 98 -11.10 -34.90 30.33
CA SER A 98 -11.18 -33.41 30.32
C SER A 98 -10.64 -32.68 29.08
N GLN A 99 -10.29 -33.41 28.01
CA GLN A 99 -9.85 -32.83 26.72
C GLN A 99 -10.68 -33.34 25.53
N LEU A 100 -11.58 -34.30 25.78
CA LEU A 100 -12.59 -34.70 24.80
C LEU A 100 -13.81 -33.78 24.89
N ASP A 101 -14.23 -33.40 26.11
CA ASP A 101 -15.45 -32.61 26.33
C ASP A 101 -15.37 -31.23 25.64
N VAL A 102 -14.22 -30.53 25.76
CA VAL A 102 -13.98 -29.24 25.07
C VAL A 102 -13.94 -29.38 23.53
N ALA A 103 -13.59 -30.57 23.02
CA ALA A 103 -13.62 -30.84 21.58
C ALA A 103 -15.03 -31.23 21.10
N PHE A 104 -15.84 -31.86 21.95
CA PHE A 104 -17.25 -32.14 21.67
C PHE A 104 -18.12 -30.89 21.76
N ASP A 105 -17.95 -30.02 22.78
CA ASP A 105 -18.67 -28.75 22.89
C ASP A 105 -18.49 -27.87 21.64
N LEU A 106 -17.27 -27.79 21.09
CA LEU A 106 -16.97 -27.05 19.86
C LEU A 106 -17.56 -27.68 18.58
N ILE A 107 -17.85 -28.98 18.59
CA ILE A 107 -18.49 -29.69 17.48
C ILE A 107 -20.02 -29.56 17.59
N ASP A 108 -20.58 -29.62 18.80
CA ASP A 108 -22.01 -29.46 19.04
C ASP A 108 -22.46 -28.01 18.81
N ASP A 109 -21.68 -27.00 19.21
CA ASP A 109 -21.91 -25.59 18.84
C ASP A 109 -21.89 -25.40 17.31
N TYR A 110 -20.99 -26.09 16.60
CA TYR A 110 -20.94 -26.07 15.14
C TYR A 110 -22.18 -26.74 14.51
N TYR A 111 -22.65 -27.87 15.03
CA TYR A 111 -23.85 -28.55 14.54
C TYR A 111 -25.14 -27.79 14.85
N GLU A 112 -25.28 -27.16 16.01
CA GLU A 112 -26.42 -26.31 16.33
C GLU A 112 -26.45 -25.01 15.49
N LEU A 113 -25.28 -24.43 15.16
CA LEU A 113 -25.20 -23.33 14.19
C LEU A 113 -25.61 -23.76 12.77
N GLN A 114 -25.31 -25.00 12.34
CA GLN A 114 -25.77 -25.54 11.07
C GLN A 114 -27.28 -25.83 11.06
N LYS A 115 -27.83 -26.38 12.15
CA LYS A 115 -29.29 -26.56 12.31
C LYS A 115 -30.03 -25.23 12.25
N ARG A 116 -29.56 -24.19 12.95
CA ARG A 116 -30.15 -22.84 12.88
C ARG A 116 -30.14 -22.27 11.46
N LYS A 117 -29.09 -22.54 10.67
CA LYS A 117 -29.05 -22.19 9.23
C LYS A 117 -30.10 -22.94 8.39
N GLN A 118 -30.42 -24.18 8.71
CA GLN A 118 -31.48 -24.93 8.01
C GLN A 118 -32.89 -24.54 8.48
N GLN A 119 -33.06 -24.23 9.77
CA GLN A 119 -34.36 -23.90 10.37
C GLN A 119 -34.85 -22.50 9.99
N VAL A 120 -33.94 -21.54 9.75
CA VAL A 120 -34.27 -20.26 9.10
C VAL A 120 -34.71 -20.44 7.64
N HIS A 121 -34.40 -21.59 7.02
CA HIS A 121 -34.77 -21.89 5.64
C HIS A 121 -36.12 -22.64 5.49
N SER A 122 -36.80 -22.98 6.59
CA SER A 122 -38.04 -23.78 6.58
C SER A 122 -39.33 -23.01 6.92
N ASP A 123 -39.23 -21.77 7.43
CA ASP A 123 -40.39 -20.98 7.91
C ASP A 123 -40.89 -19.90 6.94
N GLU A 124 -40.51 -19.95 5.65
CA GLU A 124 -41.17 -19.20 4.56
C GLU A 124 -41.86 -20.16 3.58
N SER A 125 -43.04 -20.67 3.95
CA SER A 125 -43.93 -21.37 3.01
C SER A 125 -45.42 -21.11 3.25
N THR A 126 -45.90 -19.94 2.83
CA THR A 126 -47.31 -19.75 2.47
C THR A 126 -47.43 -18.93 1.18
N ASP A 127 -47.89 -19.64 0.15
CA ASP A 127 -48.65 -19.18 -1.03
C ASP A 127 -48.70 -17.67 -1.28
N ASP A 128 -48.01 -17.22 -2.35
CA ASP A 128 -48.49 -16.05 -3.08
C ASP A 128 -48.18 -16.17 -4.58
N ARG A 129 -49.10 -15.64 -5.40
CA ARG A 129 -49.15 -15.94 -6.84
C ARG A 129 -48.10 -15.17 -7.63
N VAL A 130 -47.65 -15.80 -8.73
CA VAL A 130 -46.66 -15.22 -9.65
C VAL A 130 -47.20 -13.96 -10.32
N ASP A 131 -46.76 -12.81 -9.84
CA ASP A 131 -46.70 -11.57 -10.61
C ASP A 131 -45.23 -11.19 -10.82
N ALA A 132 -44.84 -11.02 -12.08
CA ALA A 132 -43.46 -10.77 -12.48
C ALA A 132 -43.00 -9.36 -12.06
N LYS A 133 -42.48 -9.22 -10.84
CA LYS A 133 -41.81 -8.00 -10.41
C LYS A 133 -40.61 -7.70 -11.31
N LYS A 134 -40.66 -6.51 -11.92
CA LYS A 134 -39.55 -5.88 -12.65
C LYS A 134 -38.28 -5.89 -11.77
N PRO A 135 -37.07 -5.97 -12.37
CA PRO A 135 -35.83 -5.89 -11.60
C PRO A 135 -35.78 -4.63 -10.73
N ASN A 136 -35.21 -4.78 -9.54
CA ASN A 136 -35.19 -3.77 -8.48
C ASN A 136 -34.66 -2.39 -8.93
N ALA A 137 -35.01 -1.37 -8.14
CA ALA A 137 -34.59 0.02 -8.34
C ALA A 137 -33.09 0.14 -8.67
N SER A 138 -32.77 1.02 -9.61
CA SER A 138 -31.52 1.00 -10.37
C SER A 138 -30.25 0.94 -9.52
N MET A 139 -29.34 0.03 -9.92
CA MET A 139 -27.92 0.06 -9.59
C MET A 139 -27.18 1.22 -10.27
N SER A 140 -27.72 2.43 -10.14
CA SER A 140 -27.17 3.65 -10.75
C SER A 140 -25.71 3.88 -10.33
N GLY A 141 -24.89 4.29 -11.28
CA GLY A 141 -23.46 4.56 -11.08
C GLY A 141 -22.52 3.34 -11.05
N ILE A 142 -23.03 2.10 -11.09
CA ILE A 142 -22.19 0.90 -11.21
C ILE A 142 -22.30 0.34 -12.64
N PRO A 143 -21.22 0.37 -13.45
CA PRO A 143 -21.21 -0.22 -14.78
C PRO A 143 -21.37 -1.74 -14.73
N ARG A 144 -21.89 -2.33 -15.81
CA ARG A 144 -21.89 -3.79 -15.96
C ARG A 144 -20.47 -4.28 -16.24
N GLY A 145 -19.96 -5.16 -15.39
CA GLY A 145 -18.70 -5.85 -15.62
C GLY A 145 -18.81 -6.89 -16.73
N ILE A 146 -17.78 -6.98 -17.57
CA ILE A 146 -17.66 -7.97 -18.65
C ILE A 146 -16.31 -8.69 -18.54
N TRP A 147 -16.25 -9.92 -19.05
CA TRP A 147 -14.99 -10.67 -19.18
C TRP A 147 -15.03 -11.57 -20.44
N PRO A 148 -13.90 -11.74 -21.17
CA PRO A 148 -12.65 -10.99 -21.03
C PRO A 148 -12.81 -9.51 -21.41
N VAL A 149 -11.85 -8.69 -21.01
CA VAL A 149 -11.84 -7.24 -21.26
C VAL A 149 -10.41 -6.77 -21.53
N SER A 150 -10.25 -5.78 -22.40
CA SER A 150 -8.98 -5.14 -22.74
C SER A 150 -9.27 -3.72 -23.21
N ILE A 151 -8.40 -2.76 -22.92
CA ILE A 151 -8.56 -1.36 -23.35
C ILE A 151 -8.54 -1.20 -24.87
N ARG A 152 -7.93 -2.14 -25.60
CA ARG A 152 -7.89 -2.15 -27.08
C ARG A 152 -9.28 -2.29 -27.71
N ASN A 153 -10.23 -2.88 -26.97
CA ASN A 153 -11.63 -2.98 -27.40
C ASN A 153 -12.40 -1.66 -27.17
N GLU A 154 -11.76 -0.67 -26.54
CA GLU A 154 -12.29 0.64 -26.21
C GLU A 154 -11.51 1.77 -26.93
N ASP A 155 -10.80 1.45 -28.01
CA ASP A 155 -10.12 2.43 -28.86
C ASP A 155 -11.10 3.52 -29.32
N GLY A 156 -10.86 4.76 -28.87
CA GLY A 156 -11.74 5.92 -29.08
C GLY A 156 -12.65 6.30 -27.90
N ALA A 157 -12.80 5.45 -26.87
CA ALA A 157 -13.56 5.74 -25.65
C ALA A 157 -12.70 6.38 -24.53
N PHE A 158 -11.72 7.19 -24.92
CA PHE A 158 -10.79 7.87 -24.03
C PHE A 158 -11.38 9.23 -23.58
N GLU A 159 -10.68 9.93 -22.69
CA GLU A 159 -10.94 11.32 -22.36
C GLU A 159 -9.64 12.14 -22.32
N THR A 160 -9.74 13.42 -22.67
CA THR A 160 -8.63 14.35 -22.58
C THR A 160 -8.53 14.90 -21.16
N ILE A 161 -7.39 14.69 -20.50
CA ILE A 161 -7.05 15.32 -19.23
C ILE A 161 -5.92 16.33 -19.42
N LYS A 162 -5.89 17.38 -18.58
CA LYS A 162 -4.72 18.26 -18.48
C LYS A 162 -3.62 17.56 -17.71
N HIS A 163 -2.39 17.62 -18.21
CA HIS A 163 -1.25 17.01 -17.56
C HIS A 163 -0.90 17.77 -16.26
N PRO A 164 -0.92 17.14 -15.07
CA PRO A 164 -0.88 17.85 -13.79
C PRO A 164 0.47 18.51 -13.47
N GLY A 165 1.53 18.19 -14.23
CA GLY A 165 2.81 18.91 -14.19
C GLY A 165 2.83 20.30 -14.87
N PHE A 166 1.83 20.67 -15.68
CA PHE A 166 1.81 21.95 -16.40
C PHE A 166 0.63 22.82 -15.93
N ASP A 167 0.91 23.80 -15.06
CA ASP A 167 -0.09 24.68 -14.43
C ASP A 167 -0.93 25.49 -15.45
N ASP A 168 -0.38 25.79 -16.62
CA ASP A 168 -1.07 26.51 -17.69
C ASP A 168 -2.01 25.63 -18.53
N GLY A 169 -1.95 24.31 -18.35
CA GLY A 169 -2.69 23.33 -19.16
C GLY A 169 -2.22 23.25 -20.61
N SER A 170 -0.98 23.65 -20.91
CA SER A 170 -0.38 23.60 -22.26
C SER A 170 -0.21 22.17 -22.81
N VAL A 171 -0.16 21.17 -21.92
CA VAL A 171 -0.05 19.76 -22.28
C VAL A 171 -1.30 19.02 -21.85
N GLU A 172 -1.91 18.35 -22.82
CA GLU A 172 -3.08 17.48 -22.64
C GLU A 172 -2.73 16.04 -22.99
N LEU A 173 -3.40 15.09 -22.33
CA LEU A 173 -3.20 13.65 -22.52
C LEU A 173 -4.54 12.97 -22.80
N SER A 174 -4.58 12.15 -23.85
CA SER A 174 -5.68 11.21 -24.06
C SER A 174 -5.46 10.00 -23.15
N VAL A 175 -6.31 9.82 -22.15
CA VAL A 175 -6.25 8.71 -21.19
C VAL A 175 -7.52 7.88 -21.22
N PRO A 176 -7.47 6.58 -20.84
CA PRO A 176 -8.67 5.79 -20.66
C PRO A 176 -9.59 6.44 -19.63
N ARG A 177 -10.91 6.33 -19.83
CA ARG A 177 -11.88 6.73 -18.80
C ARG A 177 -11.80 5.78 -17.60
N PHE A 178 -12.15 6.30 -16.42
CA PHE A 178 -12.46 5.43 -15.28
C PHE A 178 -13.63 4.52 -15.63
N TRP A 179 -13.60 3.29 -15.10
CA TRP A 179 -14.68 2.31 -15.30
C TRP A 179 -16.05 2.86 -14.89
N ALA A 180 -16.12 3.44 -13.69
CA ALA A 180 -17.26 4.22 -13.23
C ALA A 180 -16.94 5.72 -13.36
N GLU A 181 -17.84 6.48 -13.99
CA GLU A 181 -17.67 7.92 -14.20
C GLU A 181 -17.62 8.70 -12.88
N ASP A 182 -18.39 8.26 -11.88
CA ASP A 182 -18.42 8.83 -10.53
C ASP A 182 -18.20 7.75 -9.46
N PRO A 183 -17.00 7.71 -8.84
CA PRO A 183 -16.73 6.92 -7.64
C PRO A 183 -17.68 7.20 -6.47
N VAL A 184 -18.16 8.43 -6.30
CA VAL A 184 -19.09 8.80 -5.22
C VAL A 184 -20.44 8.16 -5.43
N ALA A 185 -20.93 8.03 -6.66
CA ALA A 185 -22.13 7.27 -6.97
C ALA A 185 -22.05 5.81 -6.48
N ILE A 186 -20.85 5.20 -6.44
CA ILE A 186 -20.66 3.84 -5.92
C ILE A 186 -20.91 3.80 -4.40
N HIS A 187 -20.16 4.55 -3.59
CA HIS A 187 -20.26 4.46 -2.12
C HIS A 187 -21.32 5.39 -1.51
N GLN A 188 -21.84 6.35 -2.26
CA GLN A 188 -22.91 7.30 -1.87
C GLN A 188 -22.61 8.06 -0.58
N ASN A 189 -21.33 8.36 -0.35
CA ASN A 189 -20.76 8.93 0.87
C ASN A 189 -21.16 8.23 2.19
N LYS A 190 -21.50 6.94 2.13
CA LYS A 190 -21.90 6.09 3.27
C LYS A 190 -21.28 4.69 3.15
N LEU A 191 -21.54 3.83 4.12
CA LEU A 191 -21.10 2.44 4.01
C LEU A 191 -21.92 1.74 2.92
N MET A 192 -21.23 1.08 1.98
CA MET A 192 -21.90 0.28 0.96
C MET A 192 -22.66 -0.87 1.60
N THR A 193 -23.82 -1.25 1.02
CA THR A 193 -24.42 -2.54 1.34
C THR A 193 -23.58 -3.66 0.74
N ARG A 194 -23.58 -4.84 1.38
CA ARG A 194 -22.87 -6.02 0.89
C ARG A 194 -23.26 -6.40 -0.54
N GLU A 195 -24.55 -6.35 -0.87
CA GLU A 195 -25.06 -6.57 -2.23
C GLU A 195 -24.45 -5.59 -3.24
N ARG A 196 -24.35 -4.31 -2.89
CA ARG A 196 -23.77 -3.28 -3.76
C ARG A 196 -22.27 -3.48 -3.96
N ALA A 197 -21.53 -3.79 -2.89
CA ALA A 197 -20.11 -4.12 -2.97
C ALA A 197 -19.85 -5.34 -3.88
N LEU A 198 -20.60 -6.43 -3.69
CA LEU A 198 -20.45 -7.67 -4.47
C LEU A 198 -21.02 -7.63 -5.89
N SER A 199 -21.73 -6.56 -6.25
CA SER A 199 -22.07 -6.28 -7.65
C SER A 199 -20.85 -5.88 -8.48
N ILE A 200 -19.80 -5.35 -7.84
CA ILE A 200 -18.53 -5.00 -8.45
C ILE A 200 -17.62 -6.23 -8.40
N GLY A 201 -17.33 -6.79 -9.57
CA GLY A 201 -16.49 -7.97 -9.71
C GLY A 201 -17.01 -8.97 -10.72
N THR A 202 -16.15 -9.42 -11.63
CA THR A 202 -16.50 -10.38 -12.69
C THR A 202 -15.97 -11.78 -12.42
N CYS A 203 -16.71 -12.78 -12.89
CA CYS A 203 -16.22 -14.14 -13.09
C CYS A 203 -15.77 -14.32 -14.54
N ILE A 204 -14.84 -15.25 -14.78
CA ILE A 204 -14.47 -15.67 -16.13
C ILE A 204 -15.65 -16.29 -16.88
N THR A 205 -16.55 -17.01 -16.19
CA THR A 205 -17.76 -17.59 -16.78
C THR A 205 -19.02 -16.78 -16.47
N LYS A 206 -19.91 -16.65 -17.46
CA LYS A 206 -21.20 -15.99 -17.32
C LYS A 206 -22.18 -16.88 -16.57
N ASP A 207 -23.02 -16.26 -15.76
CA ASP A 207 -24.18 -16.90 -15.16
C ASP A 207 -25.14 -17.40 -16.25
N GLN A 208 -25.54 -18.67 -16.17
CA GLN A 208 -26.35 -19.31 -17.21
C GLN A 208 -27.78 -18.75 -17.31
N SER A 209 -28.30 -18.15 -16.24
CA SER A 209 -29.68 -17.62 -16.19
C SER A 209 -29.79 -16.15 -16.59
N THR A 210 -28.75 -15.35 -16.31
CA THR A 210 -28.74 -13.88 -16.53
C THR A 210 -27.76 -13.42 -17.61
N GLY A 211 -26.83 -14.28 -18.03
CA GLY A 211 -25.72 -13.90 -18.91
C GLY A 211 -24.75 -12.88 -18.30
N SER A 212 -24.78 -12.70 -16.97
CA SER A 212 -23.93 -11.75 -16.25
C SER A 212 -22.58 -12.36 -15.86
N ASN A 213 -21.50 -11.61 -16.02
CA ASN A 213 -20.21 -11.95 -15.38
C ASN A 213 -20.20 -11.51 -13.91
N ASN A 214 -20.99 -10.50 -13.51
CA ASN A 214 -21.16 -10.11 -12.11
C ASN A 214 -22.10 -11.09 -11.41
N ARG A 215 -21.56 -11.91 -10.52
CA ARG A 215 -22.26 -13.00 -9.81
C ARG A 215 -22.18 -12.91 -8.28
N GLY A 216 -21.39 -11.96 -7.73
CA GLY A 216 -21.13 -11.86 -6.30
C GLY A 216 -20.69 -13.19 -5.69
N ASP A 217 -21.30 -13.59 -4.57
CA ASP A 217 -21.02 -14.87 -3.90
C ASP A 217 -21.17 -16.11 -4.78
N LYS A 218 -22.03 -16.06 -5.81
CA LYS A 218 -22.24 -17.17 -6.76
C LYS A 218 -21.05 -17.36 -7.72
N CYS A 219 -19.99 -16.57 -7.58
CA CYS A 219 -18.73 -16.66 -8.30
C CYS A 219 -17.74 -17.59 -7.57
N PRO A 220 -17.41 -18.80 -8.10
CA PRO A 220 -16.40 -19.68 -7.54
C PRO A 220 -15.03 -19.01 -7.42
N LEU A 221 -14.27 -19.30 -6.36
CA LEU A 221 -13.01 -18.60 -6.07
C LEU A 221 -11.95 -18.71 -7.17
N ASN A 222 -11.94 -19.81 -7.93
CA ASN A 222 -11.09 -20.03 -9.09
C ASN A 222 -11.58 -19.31 -10.36
N GLU A 223 -12.86 -18.94 -10.44
CA GLU A 223 -13.42 -18.18 -11.56
C GLU A 223 -13.36 -16.65 -11.37
N ARG A 224 -13.13 -16.17 -10.14
CA ARG A 224 -13.03 -14.73 -9.84
C ARG A 224 -11.80 -14.11 -10.50
N THR A 225 -12.01 -13.04 -11.27
CA THR A 225 -10.96 -12.35 -12.04
C THR A 225 -10.07 -11.49 -11.14
N ILE A 226 -8.82 -11.27 -11.57
CA ILE A 226 -7.85 -10.42 -10.87
C ILE A 226 -7.29 -9.39 -11.84
N PHE A 227 -7.48 -8.12 -11.54
CA PHE A 227 -6.78 -7.01 -12.15
C PHE A 227 -5.46 -6.74 -11.42
N ILE A 228 -4.38 -6.50 -12.15
CA ILE A 228 -3.06 -6.15 -11.60
C ILE A 228 -2.57 -4.85 -12.26
N ALA A 229 -2.54 -3.75 -11.50
CA ALA A 229 -1.95 -2.49 -11.92
C ALA A 229 -0.46 -2.42 -11.56
N ILE A 230 0.36 -2.07 -12.55
CA ILE A 230 1.80 -1.82 -12.42
C ILE A 230 2.10 -0.42 -12.95
N ALA A 231 2.79 0.38 -12.15
CA ALA A 231 3.41 1.63 -12.60
C ALA A 231 4.91 1.39 -12.82
N SER A 232 5.37 1.54 -14.06
CA SER A 232 6.77 1.41 -14.46
C SER A 232 7.33 2.78 -14.80
N TYR A 233 8.59 3.00 -14.43
CA TYR A 233 9.38 4.15 -14.87
C TYR A 233 10.77 3.64 -15.25
N ARG A 234 11.00 3.50 -16.56
CA ARG A 234 12.31 3.13 -17.14
C ARG A 234 12.94 1.89 -16.49
N ASP A 235 12.10 0.92 -16.08
CA ASP A 235 12.52 -0.24 -15.30
C ASP A 235 12.52 -1.53 -16.13
N TRP A 236 13.73 -1.95 -16.52
CA TRP A 236 13.99 -3.17 -17.29
C TRP A 236 13.46 -4.47 -16.64
N GLN A 237 13.16 -4.48 -15.33
CA GLN A 237 12.57 -5.63 -14.64
C GLN A 237 11.05 -5.71 -14.74
N CYS A 238 10.38 -4.71 -15.29
CA CYS A 238 8.93 -4.72 -15.47
C CYS A 238 8.45 -5.98 -16.20
N ARG A 239 9.15 -6.34 -17.28
CA ARG A 239 8.94 -7.60 -18.01
C ARG A 239 9.09 -8.85 -17.14
N ASP A 240 10.11 -8.92 -16.29
CA ASP A 240 10.33 -10.05 -15.38
C ASP A 240 9.15 -10.19 -14.40
N THR A 241 8.63 -9.05 -13.93
CA THR A 241 7.45 -8.99 -13.04
C THR A 241 6.20 -9.53 -13.73
N VAL A 242 5.84 -9.02 -14.92
CA VAL A 242 4.70 -9.49 -15.72
C VAL A 242 4.83 -10.99 -16.05
N THR A 243 6.03 -11.41 -16.45
CA THR A 243 6.35 -12.83 -16.70
C THR A 243 6.12 -13.69 -15.45
N SER A 244 6.52 -13.22 -14.27
CA SER A 244 6.34 -13.94 -13.00
C SER A 244 4.87 -14.03 -12.56
N ILE A 245 4.05 -13.01 -12.87
CA ILE A 245 2.61 -12.99 -12.57
C ILE A 245 1.91 -14.17 -13.27
N PHE A 246 2.12 -14.34 -14.58
CA PHE A 246 1.50 -15.41 -15.35
C PHE A 246 2.12 -16.79 -15.12
N THR A 247 3.45 -16.90 -15.05
CA THR A 247 4.13 -18.21 -14.91
C THR A 247 3.95 -18.88 -13.56
N ARG A 248 3.55 -18.11 -12.54
CA ARG A 248 3.45 -18.57 -11.15
C ARG A 248 2.01 -18.53 -10.60
N ALA A 249 1.04 -18.13 -11.42
CA ALA A 249 -0.37 -18.31 -11.08
C ALA A 249 -0.82 -19.74 -11.36
N GLN A 250 -1.73 -20.26 -10.53
CA GLN A 250 -2.44 -21.51 -10.78
C GLN A 250 -3.51 -21.34 -11.86
N HIS A 251 -4.15 -20.16 -11.89
CA HIS A 251 -5.19 -19.80 -12.86
C HIS A 251 -4.81 -18.53 -13.65
N PRO A 252 -3.83 -18.59 -14.57
CA PRO A 252 -3.41 -17.43 -15.35
C PRO A 252 -4.54 -16.86 -16.24
N GLU A 253 -5.53 -17.66 -16.63
CA GLU A 253 -6.65 -17.30 -17.53
C GLU A 253 -7.63 -16.25 -16.98
N ARG A 254 -7.59 -15.97 -15.67
CA ARG A 254 -8.45 -14.98 -15.00
C ARG A 254 -7.75 -13.67 -14.65
N LEU A 255 -6.47 -13.56 -15.01
CA LEU A 255 -5.64 -12.39 -14.70
C LEU A 255 -5.75 -11.36 -15.82
N ARG A 256 -5.71 -10.07 -15.49
CA ARG A 256 -5.47 -9.00 -16.44
C ARG A 256 -4.42 -8.06 -15.88
N VAL A 257 -3.31 -7.90 -16.59
CA VAL A 257 -2.20 -7.05 -16.18
C VAL A 257 -2.28 -5.74 -16.95
N ALA A 258 -2.36 -4.64 -16.22
CA ALA A 258 -2.39 -3.29 -16.73
C ALA A 258 -1.11 -2.57 -16.32
N VAL A 259 -0.35 -2.11 -17.31
CA VAL A 259 0.92 -1.44 -17.10
C VAL A 259 0.82 -0.01 -17.58
N VAL A 260 1.26 0.93 -16.76
CA VAL A 260 1.58 2.29 -17.20
C VAL A 260 3.10 2.36 -17.33
N ASP A 261 3.59 2.34 -18.56
CA ASP A 261 5.02 2.19 -18.86
C ASP A 261 5.60 3.52 -19.36
N GLN A 262 6.41 4.14 -18.52
CA GLN A 262 7.00 5.46 -18.75
C GLN A 262 8.45 5.28 -19.21
N ILE A 263 8.70 5.42 -20.51
CA ILE A 263 9.95 5.04 -21.18
C ILE A 263 10.42 6.08 -22.19
N ILE A 264 11.71 6.03 -22.55
CA ILE A 264 12.27 6.74 -23.71
C ILE A 264 12.73 5.75 -24.79
N ASP A 265 13.05 6.26 -25.98
CA ASP A 265 13.69 5.50 -27.05
C ASP A 265 14.95 4.76 -26.55
N GLY A 266 14.94 3.43 -26.67
CA GLY A 266 16.03 2.55 -26.25
C GLY A 266 15.86 1.89 -24.88
N ASP A 267 14.91 2.34 -24.05
CA ASP A 267 14.45 1.55 -22.90
C ASP A 267 13.65 0.32 -23.38
N GLY A 268 13.58 -0.73 -22.55
CA GLY A 268 12.80 -1.93 -22.85
C GLY A 268 11.39 -1.86 -22.24
N SER A 269 10.34 -2.00 -23.07
CA SER A 269 8.94 -2.03 -22.62
C SER A 269 8.59 -3.33 -21.87
N CYS A 270 7.66 -3.22 -20.92
CA CYS A 270 7.17 -4.29 -20.06
C CYS A 270 6.54 -5.49 -20.80
N ASP A 271 5.93 -5.29 -21.98
CA ASP A 271 5.22 -6.31 -22.76
C ASP A 271 6.04 -6.91 -23.91
N VAL A 272 7.24 -6.41 -24.17
CA VAL A 272 8.11 -6.92 -25.24
C VAL A 272 8.72 -8.26 -24.83
N PRO A 273 8.44 -9.38 -25.52
CA PRO A 273 8.90 -10.71 -25.14
C PRO A 273 10.44 -10.85 -25.14
N PHE A 274 10.97 -11.89 -24.49
CA PHE A 274 12.42 -12.11 -24.40
C PHE A 274 13.04 -12.57 -25.73
N SER A 275 12.25 -13.27 -26.54
CA SER A 275 12.52 -13.66 -27.92
C SER A 275 11.27 -13.36 -28.77
N PRO A 276 11.36 -13.30 -30.11
CA PRO A 276 10.18 -13.14 -30.95
C PRO A 276 9.12 -14.23 -30.68
N CYS A 277 7.84 -13.86 -30.64
CA CYS A 277 6.75 -14.84 -30.46
C CYS A 277 6.65 -15.88 -31.59
N SER A 278 7.33 -15.66 -32.72
CA SER A 278 7.49 -16.64 -33.80
C SER A 278 8.50 -17.75 -33.48
N GLU A 279 9.41 -17.53 -32.53
CA GLU A 279 10.42 -18.51 -32.08
C GLU A 279 9.95 -19.25 -30.83
N ASP A 280 9.36 -18.54 -29.87
CA ASP A 280 8.70 -19.12 -28.69
C ASP A 280 7.32 -18.47 -28.49
N PRO A 281 6.23 -19.05 -29.03
CA PRO A 281 4.87 -18.55 -28.83
C PRO A 281 4.29 -18.89 -27.45
N GLU A 282 4.84 -19.89 -26.74
CA GLU A 282 4.33 -20.35 -25.45
C GLU A 282 4.86 -19.51 -24.28
N GLN A 283 5.87 -18.67 -24.50
CA GLN A 283 6.35 -17.72 -23.50
C GLN A 283 5.22 -16.79 -23.03
N PRO A 284 5.23 -16.33 -21.76
CA PRO A 284 4.03 -15.76 -21.13
C PRO A 284 3.53 -14.48 -21.78
N LEU A 285 4.43 -13.59 -22.23
CA LEU A 285 4.06 -12.33 -22.88
C LEU A 285 3.45 -12.53 -24.28
N CYS A 286 3.73 -13.67 -24.92
CA CYS A 286 3.09 -14.05 -26.18
C CYS A 286 1.76 -14.76 -25.92
N LYS A 287 1.78 -15.78 -25.05
CA LYS A 287 0.63 -16.62 -24.70
C LYS A 287 -0.53 -15.87 -24.07
N TYR A 288 -0.24 -14.89 -23.21
CA TYR A 288 -1.25 -14.09 -22.49
C TYR A 288 -1.31 -12.64 -22.98
N LYS A 289 -0.86 -12.36 -24.21
CA LYS A 289 -0.81 -11.00 -24.78
C LYS A 289 -2.15 -10.26 -24.68
N ASP A 290 -3.25 -10.96 -24.94
CA ASP A 290 -4.61 -10.37 -24.89
C ASP A 290 -5.05 -9.97 -23.46
N GLN A 291 -4.39 -10.52 -22.44
CA GLN A 291 -4.59 -10.21 -21.02
C GLN A 291 -3.62 -9.15 -20.49
N ILE A 292 -2.74 -8.60 -21.33
CA ILE A 292 -1.79 -7.53 -20.99
C ILE A 292 -2.24 -6.25 -21.72
N ASP A 293 -2.48 -5.19 -20.97
CA ASP A 293 -2.76 -3.85 -21.49
C ASP A 293 -1.65 -2.89 -21.07
N VAL A 294 -0.97 -2.26 -22.03
CA VAL A 294 0.06 -1.26 -21.76
C VAL A 294 -0.44 0.12 -22.19
N PHE A 295 -0.49 1.06 -21.26
CA PHE A 295 -0.51 2.48 -21.55
C PHE A 295 0.94 2.98 -21.55
N GLN A 296 1.52 3.10 -22.73
CA GLN A 296 2.87 3.66 -22.88
C GLN A 296 2.80 5.19 -22.82
N MET A 297 3.69 5.80 -22.03
CA MET A 297 3.85 7.25 -21.95
C MET A 297 5.33 7.61 -22.12
N ASP A 298 5.61 8.76 -22.72
CA ASP A 298 6.96 9.31 -22.73
C ASP A 298 7.40 9.56 -21.28
N ALA A 299 8.59 9.08 -20.90
CA ALA A 299 9.15 9.33 -19.59
C ALA A 299 9.22 10.83 -19.26
N GLU A 300 9.44 11.72 -20.25
CA GLU A 300 9.48 13.17 -20.06
C GLU A 300 8.19 13.77 -19.46
N LEU A 301 7.08 13.02 -19.46
CA LEU A 301 5.77 13.38 -18.91
C LEU A 301 5.52 12.72 -17.53
N ALA A 302 6.50 11.99 -16.99
CA ALA A 302 6.38 11.33 -15.70
C ALA A 302 6.51 12.34 -14.54
N VAL A 303 5.40 12.58 -13.85
CA VAL A 303 5.32 13.36 -12.60
C VAL A 303 5.09 12.48 -11.37
N GLY A 304 5.77 11.34 -11.32
CA GLY A 304 5.80 10.44 -10.15
C GLY A 304 4.74 9.33 -10.13
N PRO A 305 4.85 8.41 -9.15
CA PRO A 305 4.08 7.17 -9.13
C PRO A 305 2.58 7.39 -8.94
N VAL A 306 2.17 8.45 -8.24
CA VAL A 306 0.75 8.78 -8.04
C VAL A 306 0.04 9.03 -9.36
N PHE A 307 0.67 9.76 -10.28
CA PHE A 307 0.09 10.01 -11.60
C PHE A 307 0.07 8.75 -12.49
N ALA A 308 1.17 7.97 -12.48
CA ALA A 308 1.20 6.70 -13.19
C ALA A 308 0.14 5.71 -12.66
N ARG A 309 -0.09 5.64 -11.35
CA ARG A 309 -1.12 4.80 -10.74
C ARG A 309 -2.54 5.37 -10.90
N HIS A 310 -2.70 6.68 -11.04
CA HIS A 310 -3.96 7.30 -11.50
C HIS A 310 -4.35 6.80 -12.89
N ILE A 311 -3.41 6.80 -13.84
CA ILE A 311 -3.63 6.17 -15.17
C ILE A 311 -3.86 4.66 -15.01
N GLY A 312 -3.13 3.96 -14.13
CA GLY A 312 -3.34 2.54 -13.86
C GLY A 312 -4.74 2.21 -13.35
N HIS A 313 -5.31 3.03 -12.46
CA HIS A 313 -6.69 2.89 -11.97
C HIS A 313 -7.73 3.12 -13.08
N ARG A 314 -7.40 3.89 -14.11
CA ARG A 314 -8.24 4.06 -15.31
C ARG A 314 -8.22 2.84 -16.25
N LEU A 315 -7.36 1.85 -16.02
CA LEU A 315 -7.32 0.60 -16.79
C LEU A 315 -8.22 -0.51 -16.21
N TYR A 316 -8.64 -0.39 -14.94
CA TYR A 316 -9.57 -1.31 -14.27
C TYR A 316 -10.92 -1.37 -15.01
N ARG A 317 -11.58 -2.54 -15.10
CA ARG A 317 -12.85 -2.74 -15.84
C ARG A 317 -13.87 -3.63 -15.12
N GLY A 318 -13.85 -3.63 -13.79
CA GLY A 318 -14.83 -4.36 -12.99
C GLY A 318 -14.41 -5.77 -12.59
N GLU A 319 -13.11 -6.09 -12.62
CA GLU A 319 -12.55 -7.36 -12.15
C GLU A 319 -12.84 -7.59 -10.66
N TYR A 320 -12.95 -8.85 -10.24
CA TYR A 320 -13.37 -9.22 -8.88
C TYR A 320 -12.38 -8.76 -7.81
N TYR A 321 -11.09 -8.93 -8.07
CA TYR A 321 -10.03 -8.43 -7.23
C TYR A 321 -9.19 -7.40 -7.97
N SER A 322 -8.64 -6.46 -7.21
CA SER A 322 -7.68 -5.46 -7.68
C SER A 322 -6.38 -5.63 -6.91
N THR A 323 -5.27 -5.66 -7.65
CA THR A 323 -3.90 -5.77 -7.13
C THR A 323 -3.11 -4.55 -7.59
N GLN A 324 -2.33 -3.96 -6.70
CA GLN A 324 -1.26 -3.04 -7.05
C GLN A 324 0.09 -3.70 -6.79
N SER A 325 1.04 -3.54 -7.70
CA SER A 325 2.41 -4.01 -7.53
C SER A 325 3.41 -2.98 -8.08
N ASP A 326 4.56 -2.87 -7.43
CA ASP A 326 5.75 -2.28 -8.04
C ASP A 326 6.22 -3.10 -9.26
N ALA A 327 6.90 -2.45 -10.19
CA ALA A 327 7.36 -3.03 -11.47
C ALA A 327 8.55 -4.01 -11.34
N HIS A 328 9.09 -4.24 -10.16
CA HIS A 328 10.30 -5.06 -9.94
C HIS A 328 10.09 -6.01 -8.78
N VAL A 329 9.15 -6.93 -9.00
CA VAL A 329 8.60 -7.86 -8.03
C VAL A 329 8.57 -9.25 -8.64
N SER A 330 8.86 -10.28 -7.85
CA SER A 330 8.73 -11.67 -8.27
C SER A 330 7.70 -12.37 -7.42
N PHE A 331 6.61 -12.81 -8.05
CA PHE A 331 5.54 -13.58 -7.42
C PHE A 331 6.01 -15.00 -7.06
N VAL A 332 5.28 -15.71 -6.20
CA VAL A 332 5.57 -17.12 -5.87
C VAL A 332 4.62 -18.05 -6.61
N ALA A 333 4.97 -19.34 -6.70
CA ALA A 333 4.08 -20.36 -7.22
C ALA A 333 2.76 -20.40 -6.44
N ASP A 334 1.65 -20.51 -7.18
CA ASP A 334 0.27 -20.50 -6.69
C ASP A 334 -0.12 -19.21 -5.94
N TRP A 335 0.47 -18.06 -6.32
CA TRP A 335 0.25 -16.77 -5.63
C TRP A 335 -1.21 -16.31 -5.65
N ASP A 336 -1.91 -16.52 -6.76
CA ASP A 336 -3.25 -16.01 -7.06
C ASP A 336 -4.32 -16.69 -6.20
N VAL A 337 -4.23 -18.00 -6.03
CA VAL A 337 -5.06 -18.75 -5.07
C VAL A 337 -4.63 -18.45 -3.63
N SER A 338 -3.33 -18.39 -3.35
CA SER A 338 -2.83 -18.13 -1.99
C SER A 338 -3.16 -16.73 -1.46
N ILE A 339 -3.31 -15.70 -2.32
CA ILE A 339 -3.76 -14.36 -1.89
C ILE A 339 -5.29 -14.28 -1.76
N ILE A 340 -6.04 -14.99 -2.61
CA ILE A 340 -7.50 -15.09 -2.50
C ILE A 340 -7.92 -15.84 -1.23
N ASP A 341 -7.31 -16.99 -0.94
CA ASP A 341 -7.56 -17.72 0.31
C ASP A 341 -7.35 -16.83 1.55
N GLN A 342 -6.32 -15.97 1.50
CA GLN A 342 -6.05 -15.01 2.56
C GLN A 342 -7.11 -13.91 2.62
N MET A 343 -7.55 -13.37 1.47
CA MET A 343 -8.60 -12.36 1.40
C MET A 343 -9.91 -12.90 1.98
N GLU A 344 -10.40 -14.06 1.52
CA GLU A 344 -11.65 -14.64 2.04
C GLU A 344 -11.56 -15.00 3.53
N ALA A 345 -10.38 -15.38 4.02
CA ALA A 345 -10.15 -15.67 5.44
C ALA A 345 -10.28 -14.45 6.37
N THR A 346 -10.30 -13.21 5.84
CA THR A 346 -10.64 -12.02 6.63
C THR A 346 -12.12 -11.97 7.01
N ARG A 347 -12.99 -12.53 6.15
CA ARG A 347 -14.47 -12.39 6.19
C ARG A 347 -14.96 -10.94 6.13
N ASP A 348 -14.14 -10.04 5.62
CA ASP A 348 -14.40 -8.62 5.51
C ASP A 348 -14.31 -8.20 4.05
N GLU A 349 -15.45 -7.81 3.45
CA GLU A 349 -15.51 -7.35 2.07
C GLU A 349 -14.78 -6.01 1.89
N MET A 350 -14.64 -5.24 2.98
CA MET A 350 -13.89 -3.98 3.02
C MET A 350 -12.40 -4.19 3.37
N ALA A 351 -11.90 -5.43 3.34
CA ALA A 351 -10.49 -5.72 3.57
C ALA A 351 -9.59 -5.30 2.40
N VAL A 352 -8.43 -4.75 2.75
CA VAL A 352 -7.33 -4.47 1.84
C VAL A 352 -6.06 -5.12 2.42
N LEU A 353 -5.60 -6.19 1.76
CA LEU A 353 -4.33 -6.82 2.07
C LEU A 353 -3.21 -5.94 1.52
N SER A 354 -2.32 -5.43 2.38
CA SER A 354 -1.26 -4.52 1.94
C SER A 354 -0.04 -4.65 2.84
N THR A 355 1.16 -4.53 2.28
CA THR A 355 2.41 -4.61 3.06
C THR A 355 3.60 -4.12 2.25
N TYR A 356 4.70 -3.75 2.93
CA TYR A 356 6.00 -3.74 2.28
C TYR A 356 6.44 -5.17 1.97
N LEU A 357 7.00 -5.36 0.79
CA LEU A 357 7.47 -6.66 0.35
C LEU A 357 8.83 -7.00 0.99
N THR A 358 9.01 -8.25 1.41
CA THR A 358 10.33 -8.75 1.77
C THR A 358 11.23 -8.79 0.53
N ASP A 359 12.54 -8.68 0.74
CA ASP A 359 13.53 -8.76 -0.34
C ASP A 359 13.53 -10.13 -1.03
N VAL A 360 13.76 -10.16 -2.35
CA VAL A 360 13.74 -11.40 -3.13
C VAL A 360 14.92 -12.35 -2.84
N VAL A 361 16.07 -11.85 -2.38
CA VAL A 361 17.29 -12.67 -2.23
C VAL A 361 17.11 -13.71 -1.13
N GLY A 362 17.22 -14.99 -1.51
CA GLY A 362 16.98 -16.14 -0.63
C GLY A 362 15.52 -16.33 -0.20
N SER A 363 14.56 -15.67 -0.86
CA SER A 363 13.13 -15.73 -0.49
C SER A 363 12.29 -16.63 -1.39
N ILE A 364 12.80 -17.01 -2.56
CA ILE A 364 12.13 -17.90 -3.52
C ILE A 364 13.05 -19.06 -3.88
N SER A 365 12.52 -20.28 -3.96
CA SER A 365 13.26 -21.45 -4.46
C SER A 365 13.47 -21.39 -5.98
N PRO A 366 14.38 -22.19 -6.56
CA PRO A 366 14.47 -22.36 -8.01
C PRO A 366 13.16 -22.82 -8.66
N SER A 367 12.30 -23.52 -7.90
CA SER A 367 10.96 -23.94 -8.30
C SER A 367 9.84 -22.91 -8.02
N GLY A 368 10.19 -21.65 -7.75
CA GLY A 368 9.23 -20.55 -7.57
C GLY A 368 8.51 -20.51 -6.21
N LYS A 369 8.77 -21.44 -5.29
CA LYS A 369 8.07 -21.51 -3.98
C LYS A 369 8.65 -20.50 -2.98
N SER A 370 7.80 -19.93 -2.13
CA SER A 370 8.26 -19.11 -1.00
C SER A 370 9.15 -19.92 -0.05
N LEU A 371 10.26 -19.32 0.36
CA LEU A 371 11.15 -19.80 1.42
C LEU A 371 10.96 -19.02 2.74
N ARG A 372 10.04 -18.04 2.76
CA ARG A 372 9.77 -17.20 3.94
C ARG A 372 8.52 -17.67 4.68
N ASN A 373 8.67 -17.79 6.00
CA ASN A 373 7.56 -17.86 6.96
C ASN A 373 7.39 -16.54 7.75
N THR A 374 8.02 -15.47 7.24
CA THR A 374 8.02 -14.11 7.78
C THR A 374 7.43 -13.13 6.77
N ARG A 375 6.86 -12.04 7.28
CA ARG A 375 6.32 -10.93 6.48
C ARG A 375 6.39 -9.60 7.26
N PRO A 376 6.44 -8.43 6.60
CA PRO A 376 6.37 -7.14 7.29
C PRO A 376 4.97 -6.83 7.84
N ILE A 377 4.90 -5.88 8.77
CA ILE A 377 3.64 -5.33 9.30
C ILE A 377 3.73 -3.82 9.39
N MET A 378 2.76 -3.11 8.81
CA MET A 378 2.76 -1.64 8.77
C MET A 378 2.32 -1.07 10.13
N CYS A 379 3.27 -0.68 10.98
CA CYS A 379 2.99 -0.14 12.33
C CYS A 379 3.98 0.91 12.84
N ASN A 380 5.09 1.15 12.14
CA ASN A 380 6.02 2.24 12.42
C ASN A 380 5.72 3.44 11.52
N THR A 381 5.36 4.58 12.11
CA THR A 381 5.24 5.86 11.39
C THR A 381 5.77 7.00 12.25
N GLU A 382 6.47 7.94 11.62
CA GLU A 382 6.86 9.22 12.23
C GLU A 382 6.55 10.37 11.26
N TYR A 383 6.56 11.60 11.74
CA TYR A 383 6.56 12.76 10.86
C TYR A 383 7.97 13.07 10.37
N GLU A 384 8.17 13.12 9.05
CA GLU A 384 9.37 13.71 8.45
C GLU A 384 9.05 15.09 7.86
N GLY A 385 10.09 15.89 7.63
CA GLY A 385 9.97 17.21 7.02
C GLY A 385 10.92 17.35 5.83
N GLY A 386 10.51 18.13 4.84
CA GLY A 386 11.30 18.46 3.67
C GLY A 386 10.73 19.68 2.94
N VAL A 387 11.17 19.89 1.69
CA VAL A 387 10.74 21.03 0.85
C VAL A 387 9.21 21.03 0.62
N GLN A 388 8.59 19.86 0.59
CA GLN A 388 7.13 19.69 0.44
C GLN A 388 6.34 19.89 1.75
N GLY A 389 7.00 20.13 2.89
CA GLY A 389 6.38 20.29 4.20
C GLY A 389 6.49 19.04 5.10
N LYS A 390 5.91 19.13 6.30
CA LYS A 390 6.01 18.09 7.34
C LYS A 390 4.79 17.16 7.30
N HIS A 391 5.04 15.88 7.03
CA HIS A 391 4.01 14.88 6.72
C HIS A 391 4.36 13.50 7.32
N LEU A 392 3.40 12.58 7.41
CA LEU A 392 3.69 11.22 7.90
C LEU A 392 4.46 10.39 6.88
N ARG A 393 5.50 9.71 7.37
CA ARG A 393 6.19 8.64 6.66
C ARG A 393 6.09 7.33 7.44
N HIS A 394 5.73 6.27 6.73
CA HIS A 394 5.88 4.91 7.20
C HIS A 394 7.38 4.54 7.12
N LEU A 395 7.95 4.18 8.26
CA LEU A 395 9.38 3.87 8.38
C LEU A 395 9.67 2.42 7.95
N SER A 396 10.91 1.96 8.15
CA SER A 396 11.22 0.53 8.08
C SER A 396 10.30 -0.25 9.03
N GLN A 397 9.53 -1.17 8.45
CA GLN A 397 8.56 -1.98 9.17
C GLN A 397 9.21 -3.24 9.76
N PRO A 398 8.75 -3.71 10.93
CA PRO A 398 9.25 -4.96 11.49
C PRO A 398 8.77 -6.14 10.63
N GLU A 399 9.72 -6.97 10.19
CA GLU A 399 9.44 -8.26 9.59
C GLU A 399 9.48 -9.36 10.66
N GLY A 400 8.50 -10.26 10.66
CA GLY A 400 8.42 -11.34 11.62
C GLY A 400 7.47 -12.45 11.20
N VAL A 401 7.45 -13.52 12.00
CA VAL A 401 6.47 -14.61 11.87
C VAL A 401 5.09 -14.06 12.26
N PRO A 402 4.00 -14.37 11.53
CA PRO A 402 2.66 -13.89 11.86
C PRO A 402 2.21 -14.21 13.29
N ASP A 403 1.69 -13.19 13.99
CA ASP A 403 1.14 -13.32 15.35
C ASP A 403 -0.30 -13.87 15.36
N ILE A 404 -1.00 -13.75 14.22
CA ILE A 404 -2.31 -14.35 13.91
C ILE A 404 -2.11 -15.44 12.85
N ARG A 405 -2.95 -16.48 12.91
CA ARG A 405 -2.88 -17.70 12.08
C ARG A 405 -4.25 -18.05 11.52
N GLY A 406 -4.28 -18.52 10.26
CA GLY A 406 -5.51 -18.88 9.55
C GLY A 406 -6.28 -17.66 9.03
N SER A 407 -5.72 -16.46 9.13
CA SER A 407 -6.28 -15.19 8.63
C SER A 407 -5.18 -14.12 8.60
N PRO A 408 -5.21 -13.20 7.62
CA PRO A 408 -4.44 -11.96 7.67
C PRO A 408 -4.67 -11.15 8.96
N GLN A 409 -3.68 -10.35 9.33
CA GLN A 409 -3.68 -9.61 10.59
C GLN A 409 -3.93 -8.13 10.35
N LEU A 410 -4.84 -7.52 11.14
CA LEU A 410 -5.11 -6.08 11.04
C LEU A 410 -3.84 -5.24 11.31
N GLN A 411 -3.71 -4.16 10.57
CA GLN A 411 -2.70 -3.13 10.72
C GLN A 411 -3.29 -1.74 10.47
N PRO A 412 -2.72 -0.66 11.03
CA PRO A 412 -3.23 0.70 10.86
C PRO A 412 -3.00 1.28 9.46
N TYR A 413 -1.86 0.99 8.82
CA TYR A 413 -1.40 1.71 7.65
C TYR A 413 -1.47 0.87 6.38
N TRP A 414 -1.70 1.54 5.26
CA TRP A 414 -1.62 0.98 3.92
C TRP A 414 -0.21 1.20 3.33
N ALA A 415 0.21 0.32 2.44
CA ALA A 415 1.52 0.34 1.78
C ALA A 415 1.36 0.34 0.26
N ALA A 416 2.09 1.21 -0.44
CA ALA A 416 1.89 1.40 -1.87
C ALA A 416 2.56 0.35 -2.75
N GLY A 417 3.66 -0.26 -2.31
CA GLY A 417 4.42 -1.20 -3.14
C GLY A 417 3.71 -2.54 -3.42
N TYR A 418 2.77 -2.91 -2.54
CA TYR A 418 1.87 -4.04 -2.79
C TYR A 418 0.54 -3.87 -2.05
N SER A 419 -0.57 -4.02 -2.77
CA SER A 419 -1.91 -4.18 -2.19
C SER A 419 -2.78 -5.14 -3.01
N PHE A 420 -3.74 -5.79 -2.35
CA PHE A 420 -4.71 -6.70 -2.92
C PHE A 420 -6.07 -6.52 -2.21
N SER A 421 -7.13 -6.31 -2.97
CA SER A 421 -8.44 -5.88 -2.48
C SER A 421 -9.58 -6.41 -3.35
N ARG A 422 -10.83 -6.33 -2.87
CA ARG A 422 -12.01 -6.37 -3.74
C ARG A 422 -11.94 -5.26 -4.79
N GLY A 423 -12.52 -5.49 -5.97
CA GLY A 423 -12.56 -4.53 -7.09
C GLY A 423 -13.21 -3.18 -6.77
N HIS A 424 -14.08 -3.10 -5.75
CA HIS A 424 -14.66 -1.82 -5.34
C HIS A 424 -13.65 -0.87 -4.66
N PHE A 425 -12.52 -1.36 -4.12
CA PHE A 425 -11.49 -0.49 -3.53
C PHE A 425 -10.88 0.45 -4.58
N ILE A 426 -10.38 -0.10 -5.68
CA ILE A 426 -9.80 0.67 -6.80
C ILE A 426 -10.82 1.63 -7.43
N ALA A 427 -12.10 1.25 -7.46
CA ALA A 427 -13.19 2.04 -8.02
C ALA A 427 -13.70 3.17 -7.09
N THR A 428 -13.45 3.09 -5.78
CA THR A 428 -13.92 4.09 -4.78
C THR A 428 -12.78 4.91 -4.17
N VAL A 429 -11.53 4.43 -4.25
CA VAL A 429 -10.32 5.14 -3.82
C VAL A 429 -9.37 5.34 -5.02
N PRO A 430 -9.80 6.06 -6.08
CA PRO A 430 -8.91 6.34 -7.21
C PRO A 430 -7.74 7.22 -6.77
N TYR A 431 -6.55 7.00 -7.32
CA TYR A 431 -5.44 7.94 -7.17
C TYR A 431 -5.82 9.34 -7.67
N ASP A 432 -5.36 10.36 -6.96
CA ASP A 432 -5.70 11.75 -7.20
C ASP A 432 -4.81 12.36 -8.30
N LEU A 433 -5.44 12.84 -9.37
CA LEU A 433 -4.77 13.49 -10.50
C LEU A 433 -3.94 14.70 -10.05
N TYR A 434 -4.40 15.42 -9.02
CA TYR A 434 -3.81 16.67 -8.54
C TYR A 434 -2.70 16.46 -7.51
N GLN A 435 -2.08 15.29 -7.50
CA GLN A 435 -0.94 14.95 -6.63
C GLN A 435 0.37 14.66 -7.42
N PRO A 436 0.80 15.51 -8.38
CA PRO A 436 2.06 15.34 -9.10
C PRO A 436 3.27 15.47 -8.15
N MET A 437 4.36 14.77 -8.49
CA MET A 437 5.63 14.75 -7.76
C MET A 437 5.51 14.27 -6.29
N ILE A 438 4.44 13.57 -5.95
CA ILE A 438 4.26 12.87 -4.68
C ILE A 438 4.79 11.44 -4.78
N PHE A 439 5.59 11.05 -3.79
CA PHE A 439 6.14 9.71 -3.60
C PHE A 439 5.99 9.31 -2.13
N GLN A 440 6.71 10.01 -1.25
CA GLN A 440 6.34 10.03 0.17
C GLN A 440 5.05 10.85 0.29
N GLY A 441 4.01 10.21 0.84
CA GLY A 441 2.71 10.81 1.09
C GLY A 441 1.51 10.14 0.42
N GLU A 442 1.72 9.36 -0.64
CA GLU A 442 0.60 8.61 -1.25
C GLU A 442 -0.03 7.60 -0.28
N GLU A 443 0.81 7.00 0.59
CA GLU A 443 0.40 5.95 1.52
C GLU A 443 -0.61 6.45 2.56
N MET A 444 -0.44 7.68 3.04
CA MET A 444 -1.39 8.31 3.94
C MET A 444 -2.66 8.77 3.19
N SER A 445 -2.53 9.24 1.94
CA SER A 445 -3.69 9.68 1.15
C SER A 445 -4.63 8.51 0.87
N ILE A 446 -4.13 7.42 0.27
CA ILE A 446 -4.91 6.21 0.00
C ILE A 446 -5.39 5.56 1.31
N GLY A 447 -4.52 5.49 2.33
CA GLY A 447 -4.87 4.90 3.63
C GLY A 447 -6.03 5.60 4.34
N LEU A 448 -5.99 6.94 4.44
CA LEU A 448 -7.04 7.71 5.13
C LEU A 448 -8.32 7.83 4.30
N ARG A 449 -8.22 8.00 2.98
CA ARG A 449 -9.40 7.98 2.09
C ARG A 449 -10.10 6.61 2.12
N GLY A 450 -9.34 5.52 2.05
CA GLY A 450 -9.87 4.17 2.24
C GLY A 450 -10.53 4.00 3.62
N PHE A 451 -9.84 4.38 4.69
CA PHE A 451 -10.40 4.30 6.05
C PHE A 451 -11.73 5.05 6.18
N THR A 452 -11.83 6.27 5.64
CA THR A 452 -13.05 7.10 5.72
C THR A 452 -14.20 6.60 4.84
N ILE A 453 -13.94 5.77 3.83
CA ILE A 453 -14.97 5.00 3.07
C ILE A 453 -15.33 3.67 3.77
N GLY A 454 -14.57 3.26 4.78
CA GLY A 454 -14.84 2.07 5.62
C GLY A 454 -13.91 0.88 5.38
N TYR A 455 -12.82 1.05 4.61
CA TYR A 455 -11.84 -0.01 4.37
C TYR A 455 -10.95 -0.28 5.59
N ASP A 456 -10.57 -1.55 5.75
CA ASP A 456 -9.70 -2.03 6.81
C ASP A 456 -8.44 -2.68 6.26
N PHE A 457 -7.29 -2.31 6.81
CA PHE A 457 -5.98 -2.73 6.30
C PHE A 457 -5.47 -3.96 7.05
N PHE A 458 -5.02 -4.94 6.28
CA PHE A 458 -4.53 -6.21 6.79
C PHE A 458 -3.15 -6.51 6.20
N ALA A 459 -2.22 -6.97 7.03
CA ALA A 459 -1.01 -7.61 6.54
C ALA A 459 -1.32 -9.08 6.17
N PRO A 460 -0.91 -9.56 4.98
CA PRO A 460 -0.98 -10.98 4.64
C PRO A 460 -0.36 -11.89 5.71
N GLU A 461 -0.90 -13.09 5.91
CA GLU A 461 -0.23 -14.13 6.71
C GLU A 461 1.00 -14.69 5.97
N LYS A 462 0.87 -14.88 4.65
CA LYS A 462 1.88 -15.45 3.74
C LYS A 462 2.24 -14.42 2.67
N SER A 463 3.54 -14.09 2.55
CA SER A 463 4.06 -13.30 1.42
C SER A 463 3.87 -14.07 0.11
N VAL A 464 3.20 -13.45 -0.86
CA VAL A 464 2.91 -14.04 -2.18
C VAL A 464 3.81 -13.50 -3.30
N CYS A 465 4.64 -12.50 -2.99
CA CYS A 465 5.63 -11.94 -3.88
C CYS A 465 6.76 -11.25 -3.07
N PHE A 466 7.86 -10.94 -3.74
CA PHE A 466 9.07 -10.35 -3.14
C PHE A 466 9.71 -9.30 -4.05
N HIS A 467 10.33 -8.29 -3.46
CA HIS A 467 10.79 -7.08 -4.16
C HIS A 467 12.31 -7.09 -4.43
N HIS A 468 12.72 -6.57 -5.59
CA HIS A 468 14.13 -6.42 -5.99
C HIS A 468 14.73 -5.11 -5.45
N TYR A 469 15.07 -5.06 -4.16
CA TYR A 469 15.71 -3.87 -3.58
C TYR A 469 17.12 -3.65 -4.14
N ALA A 470 17.54 -2.39 -4.20
CA ALA A 470 18.87 -1.96 -4.63
C ALA A 470 19.98 -2.22 -3.56
N LYS A 471 20.08 -3.46 -3.09
CA LYS A 471 21.02 -3.89 -2.03
C LYS A 471 21.61 -5.27 -2.36
N GLY A 472 22.74 -5.60 -1.74
CA GLY A 472 23.41 -6.88 -1.95
C GLY A 472 23.76 -7.10 -3.42
N GLU A 473 23.46 -8.30 -3.92
CA GLU A 473 23.71 -8.73 -5.31
C GLU A 473 22.98 -7.85 -6.35
N ASN A 474 21.82 -7.28 -5.99
CA ASN A 474 21.03 -6.41 -6.87
C ASN A 474 21.56 -4.97 -6.94
N ALA A 475 22.45 -4.55 -6.02
CA ALA A 475 22.84 -3.15 -5.87
C ALA A 475 23.47 -2.57 -7.14
N GLU A 476 24.33 -3.31 -7.84
CA GLU A 476 25.05 -2.76 -9.01
C GLU A 476 24.12 -2.49 -10.21
N LYS A 477 23.08 -3.31 -10.39
CA LYS A 477 22.11 -3.16 -11.48
C LYS A 477 21.02 -2.15 -11.13
N ARG A 478 20.45 -2.25 -9.93
CA ARG A 478 19.29 -1.43 -9.51
C ARG A 478 19.66 0.04 -9.22
N ASN A 479 20.86 0.33 -8.70
CA ASN A 479 21.29 1.72 -8.47
C ASN A 479 21.60 2.50 -9.79
N LYS A 480 21.50 1.84 -10.95
CA LYS A 480 21.61 2.47 -12.29
C LYS A 480 20.24 2.69 -12.93
N VAL A 481 19.15 2.23 -12.32
CA VAL A 481 17.78 2.45 -12.84
C VAL A 481 17.41 3.90 -12.61
N HIS A 482 16.89 4.55 -13.65
CA HIS A 482 16.48 5.95 -13.58
C HIS A 482 15.30 6.14 -12.63
N HIS A 483 15.13 7.37 -12.14
CA HIS A 483 14.02 7.75 -11.28
C HIS A 483 13.38 9.01 -11.82
N PHE A 484 12.05 9.10 -11.78
CA PHE A 484 11.28 10.27 -12.25
C PHE A 484 11.72 11.61 -11.64
N TRP A 485 12.44 11.57 -10.52
CA TRP A 485 13.12 12.73 -9.93
C TRP A 485 14.09 13.44 -10.88
N GLU A 486 14.51 12.80 -11.99
CA GLU A 486 15.26 13.49 -13.06
C GLU A 486 14.46 14.63 -13.73
N HIS A 487 13.13 14.68 -13.54
CA HIS A 487 12.27 15.78 -13.98
C HIS A 487 11.94 16.81 -12.87
N SER A 488 12.63 16.76 -11.72
CA SER A 488 12.34 17.67 -10.59
C SER A 488 12.46 19.16 -10.94
N ASP A 489 13.42 19.51 -11.80
CA ASP A 489 13.63 20.88 -12.25
C ASP A 489 12.58 21.32 -13.28
N LYS A 490 12.18 20.41 -14.19
CA LYS A 490 11.11 20.63 -15.18
C LYS A 490 9.76 20.91 -14.52
N TYR A 491 9.49 20.24 -13.39
CA TYR A 491 8.24 20.32 -12.64
C TYR A 491 8.39 21.00 -11.27
N ALA A 492 9.33 21.94 -11.14
CA ALA A 492 9.66 22.60 -9.89
C ALA A 492 8.43 23.22 -9.20
N GLY A 493 8.29 22.97 -7.89
CA GLY A 493 7.21 23.51 -7.07
C GLY A 493 5.85 22.80 -7.17
N THR A 494 5.58 22.01 -8.22
CA THR A 494 4.31 21.24 -8.37
C THR A 494 4.05 20.34 -7.17
N GLY A 495 5.06 19.58 -6.73
CA GLY A 495 5.00 18.72 -5.55
C GLY A 495 4.72 19.43 -4.22
N ILE A 496 5.00 20.74 -4.11
CA ILE A 496 4.67 21.53 -2.92
C ILE A 496 3.16 21.82 -2.89
N LYS A 497 2.59 22.22 -4.04
CA LYS A 497 1.13 22.41 -4.21
C LYS A 497 0.37 21.10 -3.97
N ALA A 498 0.88 20.01 -4.55
CA ALA A 498 0.37 18.66 -4.36
C ALA A 498 0.36 18.24 -2.89
N MET A 499 1.46 18.44 -2.16
CA MET A 499 1.54 18.05 -0.74
C MET A 499 0.62 18.91 0.15
N LYS A 500 0.46 20.21 -0.15
CA LYS A 500 -0.57 21.04 0.51
C LYS A 500 -1.97 20.41 0.37
N ARG A 501 -2.34 19.98 -0.84
CA ARG A 501 -3.63 19.31 -1.11
C ARG A 501 -3.73 17.96 -0.40
N VAL A 502 -2.69 17.11 -0.45
CA VAL A 502 -2.65 15.83 0.27
C VAL A 502 -3.00 16.04 1.74
N LEU A 503 -2.26 16.94 2.40
CA LEU A 503 -2.42 17.20 3.83
C LEU A 503 -3.77 17.83 4.16
N GLY A 504 -4.24 18.76 3.33
CA GLY A 504 -5.53 19.43 3.43
C GLY A 504 -6.69 18.45 3.42
N ILE A 505 -6.78 17.64 2.35
CA ILE A 505 -7.82 16.61 2.19
C ILE A 505 -7.88 15.65 3.37
N VAL A 506 -6.73 15.18 3.89
CA VAL A 506 -6.73 14.25 5.02
C VAL A 506 -6.83 14.91 6.40
N HIS A 507 -6.92 16.24 6.48
CA HIS A 507 -6.89 17.02 7.73
C HIS A 507 -5.61 16.82 8.57
N MET A 508 -4.44 16.67 7.93
CA MET A 508 -3.14 16.59 8.63
C MET A 508 -2.49 17.95 8.92
N ASN A 509 -3.01 19.03 8.34
CA ASN A 509 -2.58 20.41 8.51
C ASN A 509 -3.74 21.32 8.97
N PRO A 510 -4.43 21.02 10.09
CA PRO A 510 -5.57 21.80 10.56
C PRO A 510 -5.25 23.28 10.89
N GLU A 511 -3.97 23.64 10.95
CA GLU A 511 -3.48 25.02 11.06
C GLU A 511 -3.46 25.81 9.75
N VAL A 512 -3.71 25.15 8.60
CA VAL A 512 -3.71 25.76 7.26
C VAL A 512 -5.14 26.04 6.83
N ASP A 513 -5.40 27.24 6.32
CA ASP A 513 -6.71 27.63 5.81
C ASP A 513 -7.08 26.80 4.56
N PRO A 514 -8.33 26.32 4.40
CA PRO A 514 -8.77 25.61 3.20
C PRO A 514 -8.39 26.27 1.87
N SER A 515 -8.46 27.60 1.79
CA SER A 515 -8.14 28.36 0.57
C SER A 515 -6.68 28.24 0.09
N GLU A 516 -5.78 27.65 0.89
CA GLU A 516 -4.37 27.46 0.56
C GLU A 516 -4.07 26.25 -0.34
N TRP A 517 -5.05 25.39 -0.65
CA TRP A 517 -4.87 24.26 -1.57
C TRP A 517 -5.96 24.16 -2.64
N ASN A 518 -5.68 23.36 -3.66
CA ASN A 518 -6.60 23.12 -4.78
C ASN A 518 -7.72 22.15 -4.35
N HIS A 519 -8.98 22.58 -4.40
CA HIS A 519 -10.18 21.77 -4.11
C HIS A 519 -10.79 21.05 -5.32
N ALA A 520 -10.16 21.09 -6.50
CA ALA A 520 -10.70 20.46 -7.72
C ALA A 520 -10.99 18.96 -7.53
N GLU A 521 -12.18 18.53 -7.97
CA GLU A 521 -12.63 17.13 -7.89
C GLU A 521 -12.51 16.48 -6.48
N GLU A 522 -12.59 17.25 -5.39
CA GLU A 522 -12.53 16.68 -4.02
C GLU A 522 -13.69 15.73 -3.70
N GLU A 523 -14.80 15.77 -4.43
CA GLU A 523 -15.82 14.71 -4.33
C GLU A 523 -15.24 13.34 -4.76
N ARG A 524 -14.49 13.30 -5.87
CA ARG A 524 -13.87 12.10 -6.45
C ARG A 524 -12.60 11.67 -5.69
N TYR A 525 -11.79 12.63 -5.23
CA TYR A 525 -10.47 12.37 -4.64
C TYR A 525 -10.37 12.69 -3.14
N GLY A 526 -11.47 13.03 -2.49
CA GLY A 526 -11.53 13.37 -1.07
C GLY A 526 -11.76 12.16 -0.15
N LEU A 527 -12.31 12.48 1.02
CA LEU A 527 -12.66 11.54 2.09
C LEU A 527 -14.07 10.98 1.93
N GLY A 528 -14.30 9.79 2.51
CA GLY A 528 -15.65 9.24 2.69
C GLY A 528 -16.35 9.69 3.99
N GLY A 529 -17.65 9.42 4.07
CA GLY A 529 -18.50 9.74 5.22
C GLY A 529 -18.74 8.60 6.21
N VAL A 530 -18.01 7.49 6.13
CA VAL A 530 -18.20 6.31 7.00
C VAL A 530 -17.43 6.40 8.31
N ARG A 531 -16.22 6.96 8.25
CA ARG A 531 -15.35 7.17 9.43
C ARG A 531 -14.71 8.53 9.34
N ASN A 532 -14.41 9.17 10.46
CA ASN A 532 -13.72 10.47 10.49
C ASN A 532 -12.19 10.28 10.60
N THR A 533 -11.38 11.09 9.90
CA THR A 533 -9.91 11.05 10.03
C THR A 533 -9.45 11.31 11.47
N SER A 534 -10.18 12.11 12.26
CA SER A 534 -9.90 12.31 13.68
C SER A 534 -9.91 11.01 14.49
N LYS A 535 -10.79 10.05 14.15
CA LYS A 535 -10.87 8.74 14.79
C LYS A 535 -9.62 7.91 14.48
N PHE A 536 -9.14 7.94 13.24
CA PHE A 536 -7.89 7.29 12.86
C PHE A 536 -6.70 7.86 13.67
N TYR A 537 -6.62 9.20 13.74
CA TYR A 537 -5.54 9.88 14.46
C TYR A 537 -5.56 9.59 15.96
N GLU A 538 -6.73 9.58 16.59
CA GLU A 538 -6.85 9.19 17.99
C GLU A 538 -6.46 7.72 18.23
N VAL A 539 -7.06 6.79 17.50
CA VAL A 539 -6.87 5.35 17.70
C VAL A 539 -5.40 4.96 17.58
N PHE A 540 -4.68 5.55 16.62
CA PHE A 540 -3.27 5.24 16.35
C PHE A 540 -2.27 6.25 16.93
N GLY A 541 -2.72 7.19 17.76
CA GLY A 541 -1.86 8.10 18.52
C GLY A 541 -1.08 9.10 17.65
N ILE A 542 -1.73 9.66 16.64
CA ILE A 542 -1.17 10.68 15.74
C ILE A 542 -1.67 12.05 16.20
N ASP A 543 -0.74 12.95 16.49
CA ASP A 543 -1.03 14.35 16.81
C ASP A 543 -0.74 15.22 15.58
N VAL A 544 -1.81 15.54 14.85
CA VAL A 544 -1.76 16.35 13.63
C VAL A 544 -1.50 17.84 13.90
N VAL A 545 -1.66 18.35 15.12
CA VAL A 545 -1.39 19.75 15.45
C VAL A 545 0.09 19.92 15.78
N ASN A 546 0.61 19.12 16.71
CA ASN A 546 2.03 19.16 17.10
C ASN A 546 2.95 18.40 16.12
N LYS A 547 2.38 17.74 15.10
CA LYS A 547 3.08 16.90 14.12
C LYS A 547 3.96 15.86 14.80
N LYS A 548 3.37 15.03 15.66
CA LYS A 548 4.02 13.97 16.46
C LYS A 548 3.25 12.65 16.35
N THR A 549 3.93 11.54 16.57
CA THR A 549 3.31 10.22 16.72
C THR A 549 3.67 9.62 18.09
N GLN A 550 2.73 8.90 18.69
CA GLN A 550 2.97 8.03 19.83
C GLN A 550 3.77 6.82 19.32
N ARG A 551 5.00 6.67 19.80
CA ARG A 551 5.91 5.62 19.33
C ARG A 551 5.45 4.24 19.80
N HIS A 552 6.20 3.21 19.39
CA HIS A 552 6.01 1.82 19.82
C HIS A 552 4.66 1.17 19.45
N LEU A 553 3.86 1.78 18.57
CA LEU A 553 2.54 1.29 18.13
C LEU A 553 2.53 -0.19 17.70
N CYS A 554 3.62 -0.68 17.12
CA CYS A 554 3.82 -2.11 16.82
C CYS A 554 3.57 -3.06 18.01
N GLN A 555 3.76 -2.65 19.26
CA GLN A 555 3.44 -3.47 20.44
C GLN A 555 1.93 -3.78 20.55
N PHE A 556 1.08 -2.87 20.08
CA PHE A 556 -0.36 -3.06 19.99
C PHE A 556 -0.77 -3.76 18.69
N VAL A 557 -0.20 -3.35 17.55
CA VAL A 557 -0.57 -3.92 16.23
C VAL A 557 -0.22 -5.40 16.13
N ARG A 558 0.81 -5.88 16.84
CA ARG A 558 1.18 -7.30 16.90
C ARG A 558 0.18 -8.14 17.70
N GLY A 559 -0.82 -8.65 16.98
CA GLY A 559 -1.88 -9.56 17.46
C GLY A 559 -2.95 -8.91 18.34
N ARG A 560 -2.61 -7.97 19.22
CA ARG A 560 -3.56 -7.35 20.17
C ARG A 560 -4.62 -6.49 19.46
N MET A 561 -4.21 -5.65 18.50
CA MET A 561 -5.14 -4.85 17.66
C MET A 561 -6.15 -5.76 16.98
N HIS A 562 -5.69 -6.79 16.27
CA HIS A 562 -6.57 -7.71 15.55
C HIS A 562 -7.59 -8.40 16.46
N LYS A 563 -7.15 -8.95 17.60
CA LYS A 563 -8.03 -9.60 18.59
C LYS A 563 -9.03 -8.65 19.27
N MET A 564 -8.75 -7.35 19.25
CA MET A 564 -9.62 -6.33 19.85
C MET A 564 -10.62 -5.79 18.83
N PHE A 565 -10.15 -5.43 17.63
CA PHE A 565 -10.96 -4.73 16.63
C PHE A 565 -11.83 -5.66 15.79
N LEU A 566 -11.42 -6.89 15.45
CA LEU A 566 -12.29 -7.82 14.70
C LEU A 566 -13.54 -8.26 15.47
N LYS A 567 -13.63 -8.03 16.78
CA LYS A 567 -14.87 -8.21 17.54
C LYS A 567 -15.99 -7.26 17.10
N HIS A 568 -15.61 -6.18 16.41
CA HIS A 568 -16.49 -5.14 15.89
C HIS A 568 -16.58 -5.19 14.34
N LEU A 569 -16.09 -6.27 13.70
CA LEU A 569 -16.44 -6.55 12.30
C LEU A 569 -17.96 -6.73 12.20
N ARG A 570 -18.60 -6.00 11.28
CA ARG A 570 -20.06 -6.04 11.14
C ARG A 570 -20.55 -7.44 10.73
N PRO A 571 -21.75 -7.88 11.14
CA PRO A 571 -22.25 -9.24 10.85
C PRO A 571 -22.41 -9.56 9.36
N ASP A 572 -22.50 -8.54 8.50
CA ASP A 572 -22.54 -8.64 7.04
C ASP A 572 -21.14 -8.59 6.38
N GLY A 573 -20.08 -8.47 7.18
CA GLY A 573 -18.71 -8.37 6.67
C GLY A 573 -18.37 -7.02 6.03
N MET A 574 -19.19 -5.97 6.21
CA MET A 574 -18.92 -4.64 5.64
C MET A 574 -18.03 -3.79 6.58
N GLY A 575 -16.79 -4.23 6.77
CA GLY A 575 -15.78 -3.54 7.57
C GLY A 575 -16.07 -3.47 9.07
N ILE A 576 -15.09 -2.98 9.80
CA ILE A 576 -15.14 -2.81 11.25
C ILE A 576 -15.95 -1.56 11.63
N ASP A 577 -16.70 -1.65 12.73
CA ASP A 577 -17.39 -0.53 13.33
C ASP A 577 -16.51 0.22 14.35
N TYR A 578 -15.82 1.25 13.88
CA TYR A 578 -14.91 2.05 14.71
C TYR A 578 -15.63 2.91 15.76
N ASP A 579 -16.94 3.12 15.63
CA ASP A 579 -17.73 3.83 16.65
C ASP A 579 -17.88 2.99 17.93
N GLN A 580 -17.77 1.66 17.81
CA GLN A 580 -17.72 0.73 18.96
C GLN A 580 -16.31 0.59 19.58
N ILE A 581 -15.29 1.22 18.99
CA ILE A 581 -13.90 1.13 19.44
C ILE A 581 -13.57 2.33 20.33
N ASP A 582 -13.72 2.16 21.65
CA ASP A 582 -13.16 3.09 22.64
C ASP A 582 -11.71 2.70 22.95
N PHE A 583 -10.79 3.10 22.06
CA PHE A 583 -9.36 2.87 22.23
C PHE A 583 -8.53 4.01 21.66
N LYS A 584 -7.46 4.37 22.37
CA LYS A 584 -6.47 5.38 22.00
C LYS A 584 -5.08 4.83 22.27
N TRP A 585 -4.22 4.80 21.26
CA TRP A 585 -2.82 4.45 21.48
C TRP A 585 -2.09 5.58 22.20
N VAL A 586 -1.45 5.23 23.31
CA VAL A 586 -0.50 6.06 24.06
C VAL A 586 0.74 5.21 24.26
N ASP A 587 1.92 5.76 23.96
CA ASP A 587 3.17 5.02 24.10
C ASP A 587 3.39 4.64 25.59
N PRO A 588 3.46 3.34 25.95
CA PRO A 588 3.73 2.92 27.31
C PRO A 588 5.16 3.23 27.78
N ARG A 589 6.06 3.66 26.88
CA ARG A 589 7.49 3.89 27.12
C ARG A 589 7.99 5.14 26.39
N PRO A 590 7.44 6.33 26.66
CA PRO A 590 7.76 7.56 25.92
C PRO A 590 9.22 8.05 26.11
N ASN A 591 9.95 7.46 27.05
CA ASN A 591 11.37 7.73 27.31
C ASN A 591 12.31 6.72 26.62
N ASP A 592 11.79 5.63 26.04
CA ASP A 592 12.57 4.71 25.23
C ASP A 592 12.77 5.32 23.82
N PRO A 593 13.98 5.23 23.23
CA PRO A 593 14.34 5.91 21.98
C PRO A 593 13.69 5.33 20.72
#